data_AF-A0A2E3HR69-F1
#
_entry.id   AF-A0A2E3HR69-F1
#
_cell.length_a   1.000
_cell.length_b   1.000
_cell.length_c   1.000
_cell.angle_alpha   90.00
_cell.angle_beta   90.00
_cell.angle_gamma   90.00
#
_symmetry.space_group_name_H-M   'P 1'
#
loop_
_entity.id
_entity.type
_entity.pdbx_description
1 polymer ?
#
loop_
_entity_poly.entity_id
_entity_poly.type
_entity_poly.pdbx_seq_one_letter_code
_entity_poly.pdbx_strand_id
1 'polypeptide(L)'
;MLFERTFWWLHISGILIFLNYLYYSKHLHILLAFPNTFFANLDPKGKFVNNKTVKKEVKRMLDPNIDPYASLESGSESSKFGASDVLDFNWVQLMNSYTCTECGRCTSECPANQTGKLLSPRKIMMDTRDRLEEVGANITLNGSFKDDGKQLLNNYISQEELWACTSCNACVEACPIGIDPLSIIMDMRQYLVMEQSAAPGDLNNMMSNIENNGAPWPFNNQDRLLWANDN
;
A
#
# COMPACT_ATOMS: atom_id res chain seq x y z
N MET A 1 -44.85 30.44 17.43
CA MET A 1 -44.82 29.13 18.13
C MET A 1 -44.98 27.93 17.20
N LEU A 2 -46.01 27.84 16.33
CA LEU A 2 -46.17 26.65 15.46
C LEU A 2 -45.01 26.48 14.46
N PHE A 3 -44.69 27.55 13.72
CA PHE A 3 -43.59 27.54 12.74
C PHE A 3 -42.22 27.22 13.37
N GLU A 4 -41.93 27.81 14.52
CA GLU A 4 -40.70 27.55 15.29
C GLU A 4 -40.57 26.05 15.65
N ARG A 5 -41.64 25.43 16.16
CA ARG A 5 -41.65 24.00 16.47
C ARG A 5 -41.51 23.13 15.23
N THR A 6 -42.16 23.51 14.13
CA THR A 6 -42.02 22.80 12.84
C THR A 6 -40.59 22.86 12.33
N PHE A 7 -39.95 24.03 12.34
CA PHE A 7 -38.54 24.15 11.92
C PHE A 7 -37.59 23.39 12.84
N TRP A 8 -37.84 23.40 14.16
CA TRP A 8 -37.03 22.66 15.13
C TRP A 8 -37.08 21.14 14.87
N TRP A 9 -38.29 20.58 14.70
CA TRP A 9 -38.44 19.15 14.40
C TRP A 9 -37.90 18.80 13.01
N LEU A 10 -38.13 19.64 11.98
CA LEU A 10 -37.57 19.42 10.65
C LEU A 10 -36.04 19.41 10.67
N HIS A 11 -35.42 20.34 11.39
CA HIS A 11 -33.96 20.37 11.54
C HIS A 11 -33.42 19.10 12.20
N ILE A 12 -34.03 18.66 13.30
CA ILE A 12 -33.63 17.43 14.00
C ILE A 12 -33.82 16.20 13.11
N SER A 13 -34.96 16.08 12.44
CA SER A 13 -35.21 14.99 11.49
C SER A 13 -34.19 15.02 10.34
N GLY A 14 -33.87 16.20 9.82
CA GLY A 14 -32.84 16.39 8.80
C GLY A 14 -31.47 15.91 9.26
N ILE A 15 -31.06 16.27 10.48
CA ILE A 15 -29.80 15.80 11.09
C ILE A 15 -29.82 14.27 11.23
N LEU A 16 -30.89 13.68 11.75
CA LEU A 16 -30.98 12.24 11.96
C LEU A 16 -30.96 11.46 10.63
N ILE A 17 -31.63 11.97 9.60
CA ILE A 17 -31.59 11.40 8.25
C ILE A 17 -30.17 11.50 7.68
N PHE A 18 -29.55 12.67 7.78
CA PHE A 18 -28.19 12.89 7.28
C PHE A 18 -27.17 11.99 8.00
N LEU A 19 -27.26 11.84 9.32
CA LEU A 19 -26.39 10.98 10.11
C LEU A 19 -26.44 9.52 9.63
N ASN A 20 -27.63 8.99 9.34
CA ASN A 20 -27.77 7.64 8.78
C ASN A 20 -27.28 7.57 7.32
N TYR A 21 -27.48 8.63 6.54
CA TYR A 21 -27.01 8.72 5.16
C TYR A 21 -25.48 8.73 5.04
N LEU A 22 -24.75 9.29 6.02
CA LEU A 22 -23.29 9.32 6.01
C LEU A 22 -22.67 7.92 5.89
N TYR A 23 -23.22 6.94 6.60
CA TYR A 23 -22.66 5.59 6.65
C TYR A 23 -22.75 4.84 5.32
N TYR A 24 -23.85 5.01 4.59
CA TYR A 24 -24.12 4.28 3.34
C TYR A 24 -23.74 5.05 2.07
N SER A 25 -23.27 6.29 2.22
CA SER A 25 -22.97 7.17 1.08
C SER A 25 -21.48 7.41 0.91
N LYS A 26 -21.15 8.11 -0.18
CA LYS A 26 -19.79 8.56 -0.49
C LYS A 26 -19.19 9.50 0.57
N HIS A 27 -19.98 9.95 1.56
CA HIS A 27 -19.55 10.83 2.64
C HIS A 27 -18.97 10.09 3.85
N LEU A 28 -18.87 8.76 3.83
CA LEU A 28 -18.25 7.97 4.90
C LEU A 28 -16.84 8.48 5.27
N HIS A 29 -16.11 9.02 4.28
CA HIS A 29 -14.79 9.62 4.48
C HIS A 29 -14.78 10.74 5.54
N ILE A 30 -15.88 11.47 5.75
CA ILE A 30 -15.98 12.53 6.76
C ILE A 30 -15.86 11.94 8.17
N LEU A 31 -16.49 10.79 8.41
CA LEU A 31 -16.44 10.10 9.70
C LEU A 31 -15.06 9.47 9.94
N LEU A 32 -14.47 8.89 8.90
CA LEU A 32 -13.17 8.22 8.99
C LEU A 32 -11.97 9.18 8.96
N ALA A 33 -12.14 10.43 8.55
CA ALA A 33 -11.07 11.43 8.51
C ALA A 33 -10.44 11.66 9.90
N PHE A 34 -11.24 11.62 10.97
CA PHE A 34 -10.75 11.80 12.33
C PHE A 34 -9.86 10.62 12.79
N PRO A 35 -10.32 9.35 12.75
CA PRO A 35 -9.43 8.21 12.98
C PRO A 35 -8.19 8.22 12.07
N ASN A 36 -8.35 8.53 10.78
CA ASN A 36 -7.25 8.50 9.84
C ASN A 36 -6.13 9.46 10.20
N THR A 37 -6.49 10.70 10.53
CA THR A 37 -5.50 11.71 10.96
C THR A 37 -4.86 11.36 12.29
N PHE A 38 -5.59 10.71 13.21
CA PHE A 38 -5.03 10.21 14.46
C PHE A 38 -4.00 9.09 14.27
N PHE A 39 -4.25 8.17 13.34
CA PHE A 39 -3.35 7.05 13.01
C PHE A 39 -2.41 7.32 11.84
N ALA A 40 -2.30 8.57 11.40
CA ALA A 40 -1.43 8.96 10.30
C ALA A 40 0.03 8.63 10.62
N ASN A 41 0.80 8.25 9.59
CA ASN A 41 2.21 7.95 9.76
C ASN A 41 3.01 9.24 10.02
N LEU A 42 3.52 9.37 11.25
CA LEU A 42 4.34 10.49 11.75
C LEU A 42 5.84 10.29 11.55
N ASP A 43 6.26 9.10 11.10
CA ASP A 43 7.66 8.89 10.76
C ASP A 43 8.10 9.79 9.59
N PRO A 44 9.41 10.06 9.45
CA PRO A 44 9.94 10.78 8.30
C PRO A 44 9.44 10.17 6.99
N LYS A 45 8.95 11.03 6.09
CA LYS A 45 8.47 10.62 4.77
C LYS A 45 9.59 9.87 4.04
N GLY A 46 9.24 8.73 3.47
CA GLY A 46 10.19 7.81 2.81
C GLY A 46 10.81 6.74 3.71
N LYS A 47 10.58 6.78 5.03
CA LYS A 47 10.98 5.67 5.92
C LYS A 47 10.08 4.46 5.68
N PHE A 48 10.66 3.39 5.15
CA PHE A 48 9.97 2.11 5.01
C PHE A 48 10.13 1.24 6.25
N VAL A 49 9.07 0.49 6.56
CA VAL A 49 9.09 -0.50 7.63
C VAL A 49 9.88 -1.71 7.16
N ASN A 50 10.80 -2.20 7.98
CA ASN A 50 11.53 -3.43 7.67
C ASN A 50 10.60 -4.64 7.84
N ASN A 51 10.63 -5.57 6.89
CA ASN A 51 9.87 -6.81 6.96
C ASN A 51 10.33 -7.64 8.17
N LYS A 52 9.43 -7.81 9.14
CA LYS A 52 9.71 -8.50 10.42
C LYS A 52 10.08 -9.97 10.21
N THR A 53 9.49 -10.63 9.22
CA THR A 53 9.78 -12.02 8.87
C THR A 53 11.22 -12.13 8.37
N VAL A 54 11.58 -11.34 7.36
CA VAL A 54 12.95 -11.34 6.81
C VAL A 54 13.97 -10.96 7.88
N LYS A 55 13.68 -9.94 8.70
CA LYS A 55 14.56 -9.54 9.81
C LYS A 55 14.78 -10.68 10.82
N LYS A 56 13.74 -11.46 11.12
CA LYS A 56 13.84 -12.60 12.04
C LYS A 56 14.70 -13.71 11.44
N GLU A 57 14.54 -13.99 10.15
CA GLU A 57 15.35 -14.95 9.42
C GLU A 57 16.82 -14.55 9.36
N VAL A 58 17.12 -13.32 8.94
CA VAL A 58 18.49 -12.80 8.89
C VAL A 58 19.13 -12.78 10.28
N LYS A 59 18.40 -12.37 11.33
CA LYS A 59 18.92 -12.39 12.70
C LYS A 59 19.26 -13.81 13.16
N ARG A 60 18.50 -14.81 12.71
CA ARG A 60 18.77 -16.23 13.00
C ARG A 60 20.03 -16.71 12.28
N MET A 61 20.22 -16.34 11.00
CA MET A 61 21.44 -16.65 10.25
C MET A 61 22.70 -16.03 10.86
N LEU A 62 22.56 -14.90 11.56
CA LEU A 62 23.65 -14.19 12.22
C LEU A 62 23.88 -14.61 13.68
N ASP A 63 23.04 -15.47 14.27
CA ASP A 63 23.21 -15.91 15.66
C ASP A 63 24.18 -17.10 15.73
N PRO A 64 25.39 -16.94 16.31
CA PRO A 64 26.38 -18.01 16.38
C PRO A 64 25.96 -19.17 17.31
N ASN A 65 24.89 -19.02 18.09
CA ASN A 65 24.40 -20.05 19.00
C ASN A 65 23.29 -20.93 18.40
N ILE A 66 22.80 -20.61 17.21
CA ILE A 66 21.74 -21.36 16.54
C ILE A 66 22.36 -22.23 15.46
N ASP A 67 22.11 -23.54 15.52
CA ASP A 67 22.52 -24.46 14.44
C ASP A 67 21.80 -24.07 13.13
N PRO A 68 22.54 -23.66 12.07
CA PRO A 68 21.97 -23.28 10.78
C PRO A 68 21.21 -24.41 10.08
N TYR A 69 21.48 -25.67 10.47
CA TYR A 69 20.90 -26.88 9.87
C TYR A 69 19.83 -27.54 10.72
N ALA A 70 19.48 -26.96 11.89
CA ALA A 70 18.35 -27.43 12.68
C ALA A 70 17.06 -27.21 11.88
N SER A 71 16.58 -28.29 11.24
CA SER A 71 15.34 -28.35 10.48
C SER A 71 14.19 -27.80 11.31
N LEU A 72 13.47 -26.84 10.75
CA LEU A 72 12.24 -26.31 11.32
C LEU A 72 11.31 -27.47 11.66
N GLU A 73 10.74 -27.47 12.87
CA GLU A 73 9.44 -28.13 13.05
C GLU A 73 8.52 -27.58 11.98
N SER A 74 8.00 -28.49 11.15
CA SER A 74 7.15 -28.26 9.99
C SER A 74 5.78 -27.69 10.42
N GLY A 75 5.78 -26.47 10.94
CA GLY A 75 4.61 -25.80 11.49
C GLY A 75 4.66 -24.28 11.41
N SER A 76 5.73 -23.67 10.89
CA SER A 76 5.67 -22.26 10.50
C SER A 76 4.92 -22.16 9.19
N GLU A 77 3.65 -21.76 9.23
CA GLU A 77 2.90 -21.32 8.05
C GLU A 77 3.80 -20.39 7.22
N SER A 78 3.93 -20.68 5.93
CA SER A 78 4.63 -19.82 4.99
C SER A 78 3.98 -18.44 5.02
N SER A 79 4.60 -17.49 5.70
CA SER A 79 4.09 -16.12 5.75
C SER A 79 4.29 -15.50 4.37
N LYS A 80 3.18 -15.18 3.71
CA LYS A 80 3.17 -14.47 2.43
C LYS A 80 3.92 -13.14 2.54
N PHE A 81 4.79 -12.86 1.56
CA PHE A 81 5.52 -11.60 1.50
C PHE A 81 4.75 -10.55 0.68
N GLY A 82 4.56 -9.36 1.24
CA GLY A 82 3.80 -8.28 0.60
C GLY A 82 2.30 -8.56 0.55
N ALA A 83 1.60 -7.90 -0.37
CA ALA A 83 0.15 -7.98 -0.52
C ALA A 83 -0.28 -8.21 -1.97
N SER A 84 -1.17 -9.18 -2.21
CA SER A 84 -1.79 -9.41 -3.52
C SER A 84 -3.24 -8.94 -3.57
N ASP A 85 -3.93 -8.99 -2.43
CA ASP A 85 -5.34 -8.60 -2.29
C ASP A 85 -5.58 -7.88 -0.96
N VAL A 86 -6.80 -7.36 -0.78
CA VAL A 86 -7.17 -6.50 0.37
C VAL A 86 -7.03 -7.17 1.74
N LEU A 87 -7.07 -8.49 1.80
CA LEU A 87 -6.93 -9.26 3.05
C LEU A 87 -5.50 -9.28 3.59
N ASP A 88 -4.51 -8.97 2.75
CA ASP A 88 -3.09 -8.97 3.16
C ASP A 88 -2.65 -7.63 3.77
N PHE A 89 -3.41 -6.56 3.55
CA PHE A 89 -3.05 -5.23 4.04
C PHE A 89 -3.33 -5.07 5.53
N ASN A 90 -2.59 -4.13 6.14
CA ASN A 90 -2.89 -3.71 7.49
C ASN A 90 -4.18 -2.87 7.55
N TRP A 91 -4.81 -2.85 8.71
CA TRP A 91 -6.09 -2.16 8.91
C TRP A 91 -6.01 -0.65 8.63
N VAL A 92 -4.85 0.00 8.83
CA VAL A 92 -4.66 1.44 8.56
C VAL A 92 -4.65 1.70 7.05
N GLN A 93 -4.05 0.82 6.25
CA GLN A 93 -4.11 0.89 4.79
C GLN A 93 -5.54 0.74 4.27
N LEU A 94 -6.32 -0.16 4.86
CA LEU A 94 -7.74 -0.33 4.53
C LEU A 94 -8.59 0.86 4.99
N MET A 95 -8.29 1.46 6.13
CA MET A 95 -8.97 2.68 6.57
C MET A 95 -8.62 3.88 5.68
N ASN A 96 -7.37 4.00 5.25
CA ASN A 96 -6.90 5.01 4.33
C ASN A 96 -7.72 5.00 3.01
N SER A 97 -8.08 3.82 2.49
CA SER A 97 -8.86 3.71 1.24
C SER A 97 -10.29 4.23 1.41
N TYR A 98 -10.97 3.91 2.51
CA TYR A 98 -12.29 4.45 2.83
C TYR A 98 -12.28 5.94 3.18
N THR A 99 -11.16 6.47 3.66
CA THR A 99 -11.03 7.89 4.02
C THR A 99 -10.73 8.77 2.80
N CYS A 100 -10.35 8.18 1.65
CA CYS A 100 -10.03 8.95 0.45
C CYS A 100 -11.18 9.84 0.01
N THR A 101 -10.94 11.15 -0.08
CA THR A 101 -11.95 12.14 -0.51
C THR A 101 -12.02 12.33 -2.03
N GLU A 102 -11.29 11.52 -2.79
CA GLU A 102 -11.19 11.58 -4.26
C GLU A 102 -10.73 12.95 -4.84
N CYS A 103 -10.14 13.82 -4.02
CA CYS A 103 -9.80 15.20 -4.40
C CYS A 103 -8.74 15.33 -5.50
N GLY A 104 -7.95 14.27 -5.76
CA GLY A 104 -7.00 14.21 -6.87
C GLY A 104 -5.65 14.90 -6.64
N ARG A 105 -5.40 15.52 -5.48
CA ARG A 105 -4.10 16.16 -5.16
C ARG A 105 -2.91 15.21 -5.30
N CYS A 106 -3.06 13.98 -4.82
CA CYS A 106 -2.02 12.96 -4.93
C CYS A 106 -1.73 12.55 -6.39
N THR A 107 -2.71 12.70 -7.28
CA THR A 107 -2.55 12.45 -8.72
C THR A 107 -1.92 13.66 -9.42
N SER A 108 -2.35 14.88 -9.07
CA SER A 108 -1.79 16.11 -9.66
C SER A 108 -0.32 16.31 -9.32
N GLU A 109 0.11 15.92 -8.12
CA GLU A 109 1.51 16.01 -7.69
C GLU A 109 2.34 14.77 -8.07
N CYS A 110 1.75 13.75 -8.70
CA CYS A 110 2.48 12.54 -9.06
C CYS A 110 3.32 12.79 -10.33
N PRO A 111 4.66 12.72 -10.27
CA PRO A 111 5.49 12.97 -11.44
C PRO A 111 5.25 11.94 -12.55
N ALA A 112 5.01 10.67 -12.17
CA ALA A 112 4.69 9.62 -13.13
C ALA A 112 3.41 9.93 -13.91
N ASN A 113 2.36 10.39 -13.22
CA ASN A 113 1.10 10.76 -13.86
C ASN A 113 1.26 11.97 -14.78
N GLN A 114 1.97 13.00 -14.33
CA GLN A 114 2.24 14.20 -15.12
C GLN A 114 2.97 13.88 -16.44
N THR A 115 3.82 12.85 -16.46
CA THR A 115 4.51 12.37 -17.67
C THR A 115 3.66 11.45 -18.57
N GLY A 116 2.37 11.24 -18.26
CA GLY A 116 1.46 10.40 -19.04
C GLY A 116 1.54 8.90 -18.75
N LYS A 117 2.21 8.48 -17.66
CA LYS A 117 2.19 7.07 -17.23
C LYS A 117 0.84 6.71 -16.59
N LEU A 118 0.51 5.43 -16.56
CA LEU A 118 -0.78 4.93 -16.06
C LEU A 118 -1.02 5.16 -14.56
N LEU A 119 0.04 5.34 -13.76
CA LEU A 119 -0.09 5.49 -12.31
C LEU A 119 -0.91 6.71 -11.91
N SER A 120 -1.96 6.47 -11.12
CA SER A 120 -2.67 7.51 -10.38
C SER A 120 -2.79 7.07 -8.91
N PRO A 121 -2.10 7.74 -7.97
CA PRO A 121 -2.21 7.40 -6.54
C PRO A 121 -3.64 7.48 -6.00
N ARG A 122 -4.48 8.38 -6.55
CA ARG A 122 -5.92 8.39 -6.22
C ARG A 122 -6.60 7.10 -6.66
N LYS A 123 -6.33 6.62 -7.88
CA LYS A 123 -6.91 5.38 -8.42
C LYS A 123 -6.55 4.18 -7.55
N ILE A 124 -5.29 4.06 -7.12
CA ILE A 124 -4.85 3.01 -6.18
C ILE A 124 -5.73 2.96 -4.92
N MET A 125 -6.03 4.11 -4.30
CA MET A 125 -6.89 4.15 -3.12
C MET A 125 -8.34 3.77 -3.42
N MET A 126 -8.90 4.26 -4.54
CA MET A 126 -10.27 3.95 -4.93
C MET A 126 -10.43 2.46 -5.27
N ASP A 127 -9.53 1.90 -6.08
CA ASP A 127 -9.52 0.49 -6.45
C ASP A 127 -9.40 -0.42 -5.23
N THR A 128 -8.57 -0.03 -4.25
CA THR A 128 -8.43 -0.76 -2.98
C THR A 128 -9.74 -0.73 -2.19
N ARG A 129 -10.42 0.41 -2.12
CA ARG A 129 -11.74 0.54 -1.46
C ARG A 129 -12.79 -0.31 -2.17
N ASP A 130 -12.87 -0.20 -3.50
CA ASP A 130 -13.90 -0.89 -4.29
C ASP A 130 -13.72 -2.41 -4.17
N ARG A 131 -12.47 -2.91 -4.20
CA ARG A 131 -12.18 -4.32 -3.93
C ARG A 131 -12.56 -4.72 -2.49
N LEU A 132 -12.30 -3.87 -1.51
CA LEU A 132 -12.66 -4.14 -0.11
C LEU A 132 -14.17 -4.20 0.10
N GLU A 133 -14.95 -3.36 -0.59
CA GLU A 133 -16.41 -3.43 -0.58
C GLU A 133 -16.93 -4.72 -1.23
N GLU A 134 -16.34 -5.14 -2.36
CA GLU A 134 -16.69 -6.42 -3.01
C GLU A 134 -16.41 -7.63 -2.09
N VAL A 135 -15.24 -7.64 -1.44
CA VAL A 135 -14.87 -8.68 -0.46
C VAL A 135 -15.80 -8.66 0.76
N GLY A 136 -16.14 -7.47 1.26
CA GLY A 136 -17.08 -7.31 2.37
C GLY A 136 -18.49 -7.83 2.04
N ALA A 137 -18.99 -7.55 0.82
CA ALA A 137 -20.25 -8.08 0.34
C ALA A 137 -20.22 -9.61 0.21
N ASN A 138 -19.13 -10.17 -0.30
CA ASN A 138 -18.92 -11.62 -0.42
C ASN A 138 -18.97 -12.30 0.97
N ILE A 139 -18.25 -11.76 1.96
CA ILE A 139 -18.24 -12.30 3.33
C ILE A 139 -19.64 -12.20 3.96
N THR A 140 -20.35 -11.09 3.73
CA THR A 140 -21.70 -10.89 4.28
C THR A 140 -22.71 -11.91 3.73
N LEU A 141 -22.59 -12.26 2.44
CA LEU A 141 -23.49 -13.22 1.78
C LEU A 141 -23.17 -14.68 2.14
N ASN A 142 -21.89 -15.03 2.24
CA ASN A 142 -21.44 -16.41 2.39
C ASN A 142 -21.08 -16.79 3.85
N GLY A 143 -20.98 -15.82 4.75
CA GLY A 143 -20.50 -15.99 6.13
C GLY A 143 -18.98 -16.09 6.26
N SER A 144 -18.27 -16.39 5.17
CA SER A 144 -16.81 -16.39 5.07
C SER A 144 -16.38 -15.89 3.68
N PHE A 145 -15.11 -15.51 3.55
CA PHE A 145 -14.57 -15.13 2.25
C PHE A 145 -14.56 -16.35 1.33
N LYS A 146 -15.30 -16.26 0.22
CA LYS A 146 -15.26 -17.24 -0.86
C LYS A 146 -14.55 -16.63 -2.05
N ASP A 147 -13.51 -17.31 -2.54
CA ASP A 147 -12.74 -16.87 -3.69
C ASP A 147 -13.66 -16.62 -4.91
N ASP A 148 -13.61 -15.39 -5.41
CA ASP A 148 -14.37 -14.89 -6.55
C ASP A 148 -13.52 -14.82 -7.83
N GLY A 149 -12.28 -15.32 -7.78
CA GLY A 149 -11.34 -15.32 -8.90
C GLY A 149 -10.80 -13.94 -9.24
N LYS A 150 -11.02 -12.94 -8.39
CA LYS A 150 -10.50 -11.58 -8.53
C LYS A 150 -9.47 -11.31 -7.45
N GLN A 151 -8.50 -10.47 -7.77
CA GLN A 151 -7.50 -9.96 -6.83
C GLN A 151 -7.29 -8.48 -7.08
N LEU A 152 -6.92 -7.71 -6.05
CA LEU A 152 -6.57 -6.31 -6.25
C LEU A 152 -5.46 -6.15 -7.30
N LEU A 153 -4.42 -6.99 -7.22
CA LEU A 153 -3.37 -7.09 -8.21
C LEU A 153 -3.89 -7.69 -9.53
N ASN A 154 -3.47 -7.11 -10.66
CA ASN A 154 -3.83 -7.47 -12.03
C ASN A 154 -5.30 -7.21 -12.46
N ASN A 155 -6.31 -7.41 -11.59
CA ASN A 155 -7.70 -7.12 -11.99
C ASN A 155 -8.07 -5.64 -11.85
N TYR A 156 -7.59 -4.95 -10.80
CA TYR A 156 -7.89 -3.54 -10.55
C TYR A 156 -6.66 -2.65 -10.73
N ILE A 157 -5.54 -3.10 -10.16
CA ILE A 157 -4.25 -2.41 -10.21
C ILE A 157 -3.28 -3.23 -11.07
N SER A 158 -2.85 -2.66 -12.18
CA SER A 158 -1.89 -3.28 -13.09
C SER A 158 -0.46 -3.20 -12.56
N GLN A 159 0.40 -4.13 -13.00
CA GLN A 159 1.83 -4.10 -12.67
C GLN A 159 2.52 -2.86 -13.24
N GLU A 160 2.07 -2.35 -14.39
CA GLU A 160 2.61 -1.12 -14.99
C GLU A 160 2.35 0.10 -14.11
N GLU A 161 1.14 0.23 -13.55
CA GLU A 161 0.83 1.27 -12.57
C GLU A 161 1.73 1.16 -11.34
N LEU A 162 1.92 -0.06 -10.83
CA LEU A 162 2.80 -0.29 -9.68
C LEU A 162 4.23 0.11 -9.99
N TRP A 163 4.81 -0.32 -11.12
CA TRP A 163 6.21 -0.07 -11.48
C TRP A 163 6.48 1.37 -11.97
N ALA A 164 5.45 2.12 -12.36
CA ALA A 164 5.58 3.54 -12.68
C ALA A 164 5.89 4.43 -11.45
N CYS A 165 5.62 3.95 -10.23
CA CYS A 165 5.88 4.70 -8.99
C CYS A 165 7.38 4.89 -8.74
N THR A 166 7.83 6.13 -8.53
CA THR A 166 9.23 6.43 -8.22
C THR A 166 9.54 6.46 -6.72
N SER A 167 8.57 6.11 -5.86
CA SER A 167 8.68 6.19 -4.40
C SER A 167 9.08 7.57 -3.85
N CYS A 168 8.79 8.65 -4.59
CA CYS A 168 9.15 10.02 -4.23
C CYS A 168 8.33 10.65 -3.08
N ASN A 169 7.31 9.95 -2.57
CA ASN A 169 6.45 10.41 -1.46
C ASN A 169 5.55 11.64 -1.71
N ALA A 170 5.61 12.28 -2.88
CA ALA A 170 4.79 13.45 -3.21
C ALA A 170 3.28 13.28 -2.96
N CYS A 171 2.74 12.09 -3.23
CA CYS A 171 1.32 11.78 -3.02
C CYS A 171 0.90 11.82 -1.54
N VAL A 172 1.79 11.42 -0.64
CA VAL A 172 1.55 11.40 0.81
C VAL A 172 1.69 12.81 1.38
N GLU A 173 2.67 13.58 0.90
CA GLU A 173 2.88 14.98 1.30
C GLU A 173 1.72 15.89 0.86
N ALA A 174 1.19 15.67 -0.34
CA ALA A 174 0.08 16.45 -0.87
C ALA A 174 -1.28 16.11 -0.25
N CYS A 175 -1.38 15.03 0.52
CA CYS A 175 -2.65 14.56 1.06
C CYS A 175 -3.11 15.44 2.24
N PRO A 176 -4.30 16.09 2.16
CA PRO A 176 -4.76 16.99 3.22
C PRO A 176 -5.19 16.27 4.51
N ILE A 177 -5.36 14.95 4.46
CA ILE A 177 -5.83 14.11 5.57
C ILE A 177 -4.84 12.98 5.92
N GLY A 178 -3.62 13.04 5.40
CA GLY A 178 -2.52 12.15 5.79
C GLY A 178 -2.64 10.69 5.33
N ILE A 179 -3.32 10.42 4.21
CA ILE A 179 -3.37 9.08 3.60
C ILE A 179 -2.01 8.73 2.97
N ASP A 180 -1.65 7.45 3.03
CA ASP A 180 -0.40 6.92 2.46
C ASP A 180 -0.67 5.88 1.35
N PRO A 181 -0.86 6.31 0.08
CA PRO A 181 -0.99 5.39 -1.06
C PRO A 181 0.32 4.66 -1.37
N LEU A 182 1.47 5.21 -0.98
CA LEU A 182 2.77 4.62 -1.27
C LEU A 182 2.93 3.28 -0.52
N SER A 183 2.45 3.19 0.72
CA SER A 183 2.49 1.95 1.50
C SER A 183 1.87 0.76 0.76
N ILE A 184 0.67 0.92 0.18
CA ILE A 184 -0.03 -0.10 -0.61
C ILE A 184 0.80 -0.50 -1.83
N ILE A 185 1.31 0.48 -2.58
CA ILE A 185 2.13 0.22 -3.78
C ILE A 185 3.38 -0.60 -3.42
N MET A 186 4.04 -0.28 -2.30
CA MET A 186 5.26 -0.97 -1.88
C MET A 186 5.00 -2.40 -1.44
N ASP A 187 3.92 -2.67 -0.71
CA ASP A 187 3.54 -4.03 -0.31
C ASP A 187 3.17 -4.88 -1.53
N MET A 188 2.49 -4.31 -2.53
CA MET A 188 2.19 -5.01 -3.78
C MET A 188 3.44 -5.28 -4.62
N ARG A 189 4.40 -4.34 -4.67
CA ARG A 189 5.70 -4.57 -5.30
C ARG A 189 6.49 -5.66 -4.59
N GLN A 190 6.45 -5.69 -3.26
CA GLN A 190 7.10 -6.74 -2.48
C GLN A 190 6.55 -8.12 -2.85
N TYR A 191 5.22 -8.25 -2.99
CA TYR A 191 4.58 -9.48 -3.43
C TYR A 191 5.01 -9.90 -4.84
N LEU A 192 5.04 -8.96 -5.79
CA LEU A 192 5.51 -9.23 -7.16
C LEU A 192 6.96 -9.77 -7.17
N VAL A 193 7.84 -9.21 -6.36
CA VAL A 193 9.26 -9.60 -6.33
C VAL A 193 9.47 -10.90 -5.57
N MET A 194 8.94 -11.03 -4.36
CA MET A 194 9.28 -12.11 -3.43
C MET A 194 8.41 -13.37 -3.61
N GLU A 195 7.18 -13.23 -4.10
CA GLU A 195 6.25 -14.36 -4.26
C GLU A 195 6.09 -14.75 -5.73
N GLN A 196 5.97 -13.79 -6.65
CA GLN A 196 5.75 -14.07 -8.07
C GLN A 196 7.02 -14.11 -8.92
N SER A 197 8.18 -13.72 -8.38
CA SER A 197 9.42 -13.52 -9.16
C SER A 197 9.23 -12.61 -10.39
N ALA A 198 8.27 -11.68 -10.33
CA ALA A 198 7.80 -10.85 -11.44
C ALA A 198 8.39 -9.44 -11.40
N ALA A 199 9.65 -9.30 -10.95
CA ALA A 199 10.35 -8.03 -11.01
C ALA A 199 10.70 -7.66 -12.48
N PRO A 200 10.69 -6.36 -12.85
CA PRO A 200 11.19 -5.89 -14.13
C PRO A 200 12.62 -6.38 -14.41
N GLY A 201 12.92 -6.69 -15.68
CA GLY A 201 14.22 -7.24 -16.08
C GLY A 201 15.42 -6.40 -15.62
N ASP A 202 15.30 -5.08 -15.66
CA ASP A 202 16.35 -4.17 -15.19
C ASP A 202 16.64 -4.31 -13.69
N LEU A 203 15.59 -4.53 -12.88
CA LEU A 203 15.75 -4.75 -11.45
C LEU A 203 16.33 -6.13 -11.14
N ASN A 204 15.95 -7.16 -11.89
CA ASN A 204 16.57 -8.49 -11.77
C ASN A 204 18.07 -8.42 -12.10
N ASN A 205 18.44 -7.77 -13.18
CA ASN A 205 19.85 -7.57 -13.54
C ASN A 205 20.62 -6.83 -12.45
N MET A 206 20.02 -5.76 -11.90
CA MET A 206 20.60 -5.01 -10.78
C MET A 206 20.79 -5.91 -9.54
N MET A 207 19.77 -6.69 -9.16
CA MET A 207 19.84 -7.58 -7.99
C MET A 207 20.92 -8.66 -8.16
N SER A 208 21.01 -9.28 -9.34
CA SER A 208 22.08 -10.24 -9.65
C SER A 208 23.47 -9.60 -9.64
N ASN A 209 23.62 -8.36 -10.12
CA ASN A 209 24.90 -7.65 -10.04
C ASN A 209 25.30 -7.35 -8.59
N ILE A 210 24.34 -6.94 -7.75
CA ILE A 210 24.60 -6.69 -6.33
C ILE A 210 25.06 -7.97 -5.64
N GLU A 211 24.41 -9.10 -5.92
CA GLU A 211 24.75 -10.39 -5.34
C GLU A 211 26.15 -10.87 -5.75
N ASN A 212 26.50 -10.78 -7.05
CA ASN A 212 27.76 -11.32 -7.55
C ASN A 212 28.95 -10.37 -7.39
N ASN A 213 28.74 -9.07 -7.61
CA ASN A 213 29.82 -8.07 -7.71
C ASN A 213 29.84 -7.09 -6.53
N GLY A 214 28.79 -7.06 -5.69
CA GLY A 214 28.64 -6.05 -4.63
C GLY A 214 28.30 -4.65 -5.16
N ALA A 215 27.90 -4.53 -6.42
CA ALA A 215 27.54 -3.27 -7.07
C ALA A 215 26.32 -3.44 -7.98
N PRO A 216 25.45 -2.43 -8.13
CA PRO A 216 24.25 -2.51 -8.99
C PRO A 216 24.58 -2.56 -10.49
N TRP A 217 25.77 -2.10 -10.86
CA TRP A 217 26.21 -2.01 -12.25
C TRP A 217 27.24 -3.11 -12.57
N PRO A 218 27.29 -3.60 -13.82
CA PRO A 218 28.16 -4.70 -14.22
C PRO A 218 29.63 -4.26 -14.46
N PHE A 219 30.14 -3.29 -13.70
CA PHE A 219 31.52 -2.83 -13.82
C PHE A 219 32.48 -3.75 -13.08
N ASN A 220 33.70 -3.87 -13.59
CA ASN A 220 34.74 -4.63 -12.91
C ASN A 220 35.16 -3.90 -11.61
N ASN A 221 35.27 -4.65 -10.52
CA ASN A 221 35.73 -4.12 -9.23
C ASN A 221 37.12 -3.47 -9.30
N GLN A 222 37.99 -3.91 -10.22
CA GLN A 222 39.32 -3.31 -10.44
C GLN A 222 39.24 -1.88 -10.98
N ASP A 223 38.20 -1.57 -11.75
CA ASP A 223 38.02 -0.27 -12.41
C ASP A 223 37.49 0.80 -11.44
N ARG A 224 37.10 0.41 -10.22
CA ARG A 224 36.49 1.29 -9.22
C ARG A 224 37.36 2.49 -8.82
N LEU A 225 38.69 2.39 -8.95
CA LEU A 225 39.63 3.46 -8.61
C LEU A 225 40.11 4.27 -9.82
N LEU A 226 39.66 3.96 -11.04
CA LEU A 226 40.13 4.67 -12.24
C LEU A 226 39.80 6.16 -12.22
N TRP A 227 38.66 6.57 -11.65
CA TRP A 227 38.28 7.98 -11.50
C TRP A 227 39.32 8.80 -10.70
N ALA A 228 40.13 8.16 -9.85
CA ALA A 228 41.17 8.84 -9.07
C ALA A 228 42.42 9.15 -9.90
N ASN A 229 42.59 8.49 -11.06
CA ASN A 229 43.70 8.71 -11.98
C ASN A 229 43.38 9.76 -13.06
N ASP A 230 42.12 10.19 -13.19
CA ASP A 230 41.65 11.16 -14.19
C ASP A 230 41.91 12.64 -13.79
N ASN A 231 42.95 12.89 -12.97
CA ASN A 231 43.41 14.24 -12.60
C ASN A 231 44.47 14.79 -13.56
#